data_AF-A0A2N0QGL9-F1
#
_entry.id   AF-A0A2N0QGL9-F1
#
_cell.length_a   1.000
_cell.length_b   1.000
_cell.length_c   1.000
_cell.angle_alpha   90.00
_cell.angle_beta   90.00
_cell.angle_gamma   90.00
#
_symmetry.space_group_name_H-M   'P 1'
#
loop_
_entity.id
_entity.type
_entity.pdbx_description
1 polymer ?
#
loop_
_entity_poly.entity_id
_entity_poly.type
_entity_poly.pdbx_seq_one_letter_code
_entity_poly.pdbx_strand_id
1 'polypeptide(L)'
;IVLYGGNLGVEPGDVVRATGELAEFNGLLEINVASADIEVLDRVSVPDPKVVTAAELVEENEGMLVTVNNVTIGETISGNYKATDVEGNEFEIRPSDLSWLKTGSNYESITGVLGQYNSFYQLMPRNEGDIIVDSTIVQAVVANPGSGLVKEGDKVSLTSGTE
;
A
#
# COMPACT_ATOMS: atom_id res chain seq x y z
N ILE A 1 -9.37 -7.32 5.66
CA ILE A 1 -10.50 -6.36 5.72
C ILE A 1 -9.98 -4.94 5.86
N VAL A 2 -10.50 -4.01 5.04
CA VAL A 2 -10.05 -2.62 4.99
C VAL A 2 -11.01 -1.71 5.77
N LEU A 3 -10.48 -0.67 6.42
CA LEU A 3 -11.30 0.40 6.99
C LEU A 3 -11.44 1.52 5.96
N TYR A 4 -12.67 1.84 5.56
CA TYR A 4 -12.96 2.87 4.55
C TYR A 4 -13.68 4.06 5.19
N GLY A 5 -13.12 5.26 5.01
CA GLY A 5 -13.71 6.51 5.49
C GLY A 5 -12.75 7.70 5.36
N GLY A 6 -13.30 8.91 5.53
CA GLY A 6 -12.53 10.15 5.37
C GLY A 6 -11.76 10.52 6.64
N ASN A 7 -10.45 10.73 6.51
CA ASN A 7 -9.53 11.18 7.57
C ASN A 7 -9.74 10.44 8.91
N LEU A 8 -9.40 9.16 8.91
CA LEU A 8 -9.64 8.25 10.03
C LEU A 8 -8.78 8.55 11.26
N GLY A 9 -7.76 9.41 11.16
CA GLY A 9 -6.90 9.74 12.30
C GLY A 9 -6.05 8.57 12.81
N VAL A 10 -5.78 7.59 11.95
CA VAL A 10 -4.95 6.42 12.23
C VAL A 10 -3.64 6.51 11.46
N GLU A 11 -2.59 5.93 12.00
CA GLU A 11 -1.29 5.82 11.34
C GLU A 11 -0.83 4.35 11.29
N PRO A 12 0.12 4.00 10.41
CA PRO A 12 0.72 2.68 10.40
C PRO A 12 1.21 2.24 11.80
N GLY A 13 0.86 1.01 12.19
CA GLY A 13 1.21 0.44 13.49
C GLY A 13 0.12 0.62 14.56
N ASP A 14 -0.91 1.43 14.30
CA ASP A 14 -2.06 1.53 15.22
C ASP A 14 -2.85 0.22 15.28
N VAL A 15 -3.12 -0.22 16.50
CA VAL A 15 -4.10 -1.27 16.80
C VAL A 15 -5.40 -0.57 17.15
N VAL A 16 -6.41 -0.76 16.31
CA VAL A 16 -7.68 -0.05 16.43
C VAL A 16 -8.84 -0.99 16.70
N ARG A 17 -9.81 -0.51 17.47
CA ARG A 17 -11.19 -1.01 17.43
C ARG A 17 -11.99 -0.05 16.56
N ALA A 18 -12.61 -0.57 15.51
CA ALA A 18 -13.47 0.19 14.62
C ALA A 18 -14.86 -0.44 14.59
N THR A 19 -15.91 0.38 14.52
CA THR A 19 -17.29 -0.07 14.31
C THR A 19 -17.86 0.63 13.08
N GLY A 20 -18.52 -0.13 12.21
CA GLY A 20 -19.06 0.40 10.97
C GLY A 20 -19.89 -0.61 10.22
N GLU A 21 -20.38 -0.23 9.04
CA GLU A 21 -21.11 -1.12 8.14
C GLU A 21 -20.13 -1.99 7.35
N LEU A 22 -20.31 -3.31 7.41
CA LEU A 22 -19.60 -4.24 6.53
C LEU A 22 -20.19 -4.14 5.11
N ALA A 23 -19.35 -3.87 4.12
CA ALA A 23 -19.74 -3.72 2.73
C ALA A 23 -18.75 -4.39 1.79
N GLU A 24 -19.21 -4.69 0.58
CA GLU A 24 -18.37 -5.07 -0.55
C GLU A 24 -18.55 -4.02 -1.66
N PHE A 25 -17.54 -3.19 -1.89
CA PHE A 25 -17.62 -2.10 -2.87
C PHE A 25 -16.65 -2.35 -4.02
N ASN A 26 -17.18 -2.61 -5.22
CA ASN A 26 -16.40 -3.03 -6.39
C ASN A 26 -15.45 -4.20 -6.08
N GLY A 27 -15.91 -5.17 -5.30
CA GLY A 27 -15.13 -6.35 -4.92
C GLY A 27 -14.23 -6.18 -3.71
N LEU A 28 -14.05 -4.97 -3.17
CA LEU A 28 -13.28 -4.74 -1.94
C LEU A 28 -14.13 -5.02 -0.70
N LEU A 29 -13.70 -5.93 0.19
CA LEU A 29 -14.32 -6.17 1.48
C LEU A 29 -13.86 -5.11 2.50
N GLU A 30 -14.78 -4.24 2.88
CA GLU A 30 -14.51 -3.06 3.69
C GLU A 30 -15.48 -2.89 4.87
N ILE A 31 -15.02 -2.19 5.89
CA ILE A 31 -15.86 -1.62 6.95
C ILE A 31 -15.94 -0.12 6.70
N ASN A 32 -17.13 0.36 6.35
CA ASN A 32 -17.44 1.77 6.22
C ASN A 32 -17.57 2.40 7.61
N VAL A 33 -16.64 3.29 7.95
CA VAL A 33 -16.44 3.80 9.30
C VAL A 33 -16.24 5.31 9.32
N ALA A 34 -16.82 5.99 10.31
CA ALA A 34 -16.50 7.39 10.61
C ALA A 34 -15.35 7.47 11.62
N SER A 35 -14.56 8.55 11.57
CA SER A 35 -13.43 8.71 12.50
C SER A 35 -13.82 8.69 13.98
N ALA A 36 -15.06 9.10 14.32
CA ALA A 36 -15.59 9.04 15.68
C ALA A 36 -15.86 7.61 16.19
N ASP A 37 -15.95 6.63 15.28
CA ASP A 37 -16.22 5.22 15.59
C ASP A 37 -14.94 4.37 15.57
N ILE A 38 -13.77 5.03 15.58
CA ILE A 38 -12.45 4.42 15.69
C ILE A 38 -11.84 4.78 17.04
N GLU A 39 -11.39 3.75 17.75
CA GLU A 39 -10.64 3.85 19.00
C GLU A 39 -9.25 3.25 18.78
N VAL A 40 -8.19 4.06 18.90
CA VAL A 40 -6.81 3.56 18.94
C VAL A 40 -6.57 2.95 20.32
N LEU A 41 -6.37 1.64 20.36
CA LEU A 41 -6.20 0.87 21.60
C LEU A 41 -4.74 0.77 22.02
N ASP A 42 -3.86 0.65 21.04
CA ASP A 42 -2.42 0.47 21.24
C ASP A 42 -1.66 0.89 19.98
N ARG A 43 -0.33 0.94 20.06
CA ARG A 43 0.54 1.15 18.91
C ARG A 43 1.69 0.14 18.95
N VAL A 44 1.83 -0.62 17.88
CA VAL A 44 2.86 -1.64 17.69
C VAL A 44 3.73 -1.30 16.48
N SER A 45 4.78 -2.07 16.24
CA SER A 45 5.52 -2.00 14.98
C SER A 45 4.59 -2.35 13.82
N VAL A 46 4.78 -1.66 12.69
CA VAL A 46 4.05 -2.02 11.45
C VAL A 46 4.35 -3.48 11.12
N PRO A 47 3.35 -4.31 10.79
CA PRO A 47 3.58 -5.69 10.41
C PRO A 47 4.52 -5.80 9.22
N ASP A 48 5.42 -6.78 9.25
CA ASP A 48 6.25 -7.11 8.10
C ASP A 48 5.35 -7.52 6.91
N PRO A 49 5.69 -7.11 5.69
CA PRO A 49 4.91 -7.49 4.52
C PRO A 49 5.04 -8.98 4.25
N LYS A 50 3.92 -9.61 3.84
CA LYS A 50 3.93 -10.99 3.36
C LYS A 50 4.42 -11.02 1.91
N VAL A 51 5.51 -11.73 1.65
CA VAL A 51 5.99 -11.95 0.26
C VAL A 51 5.03 -12.91 -0.44
N VAL A 52 4.53 -12.50 -1.61
CA VAL A 52 3.57 -13.25 -2.44
C VAL A 52 3.90 -13.12 -3.93
N THR A 53 3.45 -14.06 -4.76
CA THR A 53 3.45 -13.88 -6.23
C THR A 53 2.22 -13.09 -6.67
N ALA A 54 2.18 -12.61 -7.92
CA ALA A 54 0.98 -11.92 -8.39
C ALA A 54 -0.23 -12.87 -8.54
N ALA A 55 0.00 -14.18 -8.73
CA ALA A 55 -1.06 -15.19 -8.70
C ALA A 55 -1.65 -15.41 -7.29
N GLU A 56 -0.93 -15.03 -6.23
CA GLU A 56 -1.38 -15.08 -4.84
C GLU A 56 -2.06 -13.77 -4.39
N LEU A 57 -2.21 -12.78 -5.28
CA LEU A 57 -3.07 -11.62 -5.03
C LEU A 57 -4.52 -12.08 -5.18
N VAL A 58 -5.08 -12.53 -4.06
CA VAL A 58 -6.42 -13.13 -3.95
C VAL A 58 -7.10 -12.65 -2.67
N GLU A 59 -8.40 -12.90 -2.57
CA GLU A 59 -9.27 -12.51 -1.44
C GLU A 59 -8.68 -12.84 -0.06
N GLU A 60 -8.04 -14.00 0.07
CA GLU A 60 -7.43 -14.44 1.34
C GLU A 60 -6.33 -13.50 1.85
N ASN A 61 -5.70 -12.74 0.95
CA ASN A 61 -4.67 -11.76 1.28
C ASN A 61 -5.20 -10.31 1.28
N GLU A 62 -6.51 -10.09 1.06
CA GLU A 62 -7.07 -8.73 0.94
C GLU A 62 -6.99 -7.93 2.25
N GLY A 63 -6.50 -6.70 2.14
CA GLY A 63 -6.23 -5.79 3.26
C GLY A 63 -4.93 -6.10 3.99
N MET A 64 -4.13 -7.08 3.55
CA MET A 64 -2.80 -7.35 4.09
C MET A 64 -1.75 -6.47 3.41
N LEU A 65 -0.69 -6.15 4.15
CA LEU A 65 0.53 -5.61 3.58
C LEU A 65 1.30 -6.75 2.91
N VAL A 66 1.54 -6.66 1.61
CA VAL A 66 2.21 -7.70 0.83
C VAL A 66 3.33 -7.12 -0.04
N THR A 67 4.29 -7.96 -0.42
CA THR A 67 5.38 -7.62 -1.33
C THR A 67 5.36 -8.57 -2.52
N VAL A 68 5.37 -8.02 -3.73
CA VAL A 68 5.58 -8.78 -4.97
C VAL A 68 6.97 -8.44 -5.51
N ASN A 69 7.74 -9.48 -5.83
CA ASN A 69 9.12 -9.34 -6.34
C ASN A 69 9.16 -9.39 -7.87
N ASN A 70 10.19 -8.79 -8.45
CA ASN A 70 10.49 -8.77 -9.88
C ASN A 70 9.31 -8.27 -10.72
N VAL A 71 8.89 -7.04 -10.45
CA VAL A 71 7.71 -6.43 -11.05
C VAL A 71 8.08 -5.64 -12.30
N THR A 72 7.43 -5.94 -13.41
CA THR A 72 7.50 -5.15 -14.65
C THR A 72 6.30 -4.21 -14.73
N ILE A 73 6.54 -2.92 -14.95
CA ILE A 73 5.47 -1.92 -15.07
C ILE A 73 5.02 -1.74 -16.52
N GLY A 74 3.73 -1.92 -16.74
CA GLY A 74 3.03 -1.72 -18.01
C GLY A 74 2.44 -0.32 -18.19
N GLU A 75 1.43 -0.24 -19.05
CA GLU A 75 0.67 0.99 -19.30
C GLU A 75 -0.15 1.45 -18.09
N THR A 76 -0.46 2.75 -18.05
CA THR A 76 -1.37 3.31 -17.04
C THR A 76 -2.80 3.32 -17.58
N ILE A 77 -3.75 2.81 -16.81
CA ILE A 77 -5.18 2.87 -17.10
C ILE A 77 -5.90 3.48 -15.89
N SER A 78 -6.65 4.54 -16.11
CA SER A 78 -7.47 5.17 -15.07
C SER A 78 -6.72 5.57 -13.79
N GLY A 79 -5.42 5.88 -13.90
CA GLY A 79 -4.57 6.25 -12.76
C GLY A 79 -3.93 5.06 -12.01
N ASN A 80 -4.08 3.85 -12.52
CA ASN A 80 -3.38 2.65 -12.04
C ASN A 80 -2.38 2.18 -13.09
N TYR A 81 -1.26 1.61 -12.65
CA TYR A 81 -0.34 0.91 -13.56
C TYR A 81 -0.77 -0.55 -13.68
N LYS A 82 -0.81 -1.07 -14.91
CA LYS A 82 -0.70 -2.53 -15.11
C LYS A 82 0.69 -2.98 -14.70
N ALA A 83 0.77 -4.17 -14.14
CA ALA A 83 2.04 -4.77 -13.75
C ALA A 83 2.00 -6.29 -13.96
N THR A 84 3.18 -6.88 -14.16
CA THR A 84 3.36 -8.32 -14.19
C THR A 84 4.49 -8.75 -13.28
N ASP A 85 4.34 -9.92 -12.64
CA ASP A 85 5.47 -10.58 -11.98
C ASP A 85 6.36 -11.33 -13.01
N VAL A 86 7.38 -12.01 -12.52
CA VAL A 86 8.32 -12.79 -13.34
C VAL A 86 7.67 -13.98 -14.07
N GLU A 87 6.53 -14.46 -13.56
CA GLU A 87 5.78 -15.57 -14.17
C GLU A 87 4.78 -15.07 -15.22
N GLY A 88 4.63 -13.74 -15.36
CA GLY A 88 3.73 -13.10 -16.30
C GLY A 88 2.29 -12.95 -15.80
N ASN A 89 2.05 -13.16 -14.50
CA ASN A 89 0.74 -12.94 -13.90
C ASN A 89 0.46 -11.44 -13.82
N GLU A 90 -0.69 -11.00 -14.32
CA GLU A 90 -1.07 -9.58 -14.36
C GLU A 90 -1.77 -9.13 -13.07
N PHE A 91 -1.47 -7.91 -12.65
CA PHE A 91 -2.14 -7.21 -11.55
C PHE A 91 -2.05 -5.68 -11.74
N GLU A 92 -2.65 -4.91 -10.85
CA GLU A 92 -2.57 -3.44 -10.88
C GLU A 92 -1.77 -2.87 -9.70
N ILE A 93 -1.20 -1.69 -9.90
CA ILE A 93 -0.59 -0.88 -8.85
C ILE A 93 -1.26 0.49 -8.84
N ARG A 94 -1.81 0.85 -7.70
CA ARG A 94 -2.50 2.12 -7.44
C ARG A 94 -1.66 2.96 -6.47
N PRO A 95 -0.63 3.67 -6.95
CA PRO A 95 0.12 4.59 -6.11
C PRO A 95 -0.69 5.87 -5.85
N SER A 96 -0.44 6.55 -4.73
CA SER A 96 -1.02 7.88 -4.51
C SER A 96 -0.38 8.97 -5.39
N ASP A 97 0.81 8.68 -5.94
CA ASP A 97 1.50 9.54 -6.90
C ASP A 97 2.07 8.68 -8.03
N LEU A 98 1.69 8.99 -9.27
CA LEU A 98 2.11 8.25 -10.45
C LEU A 98 3.61 8.39 -10.74
N SER A 99 4.28 9.41 -10.21
CA SER A 99 5.71 9.64 -10.43
C SER A 99 6.63 8.60 -9.77
N TRP A 100 6.10 7.83 -8.82
CA TRP A 100 6.86 6.78 -8.14
C TRP A 100 7.23 5.61 -9.06
N LEU A 101 6.47 5.41 -10.14
CA LEU A 101 6.65 4.32 -11.07
C LEU A 101 6.81 4.84 -12.50
N LYS A 102 7.46 4.04 -13.34
CA LYS A 102 7.68 4.36 -14.75
C LYS A 102 7.35 3.17 -15.64
N THR A 103 6.40 3.35 -16.56
CA THR A 103 6.08 2.37 -17.62
C THR A 103 7.32 1.89 -18.36
N GLY A 104 7.40 0.57 -18.56
CA GLY A 104 8.52 -0.13 -19.20
C GLY A 104 9.72 -0.37 -18.28
N SER A 105 9.64 -0.03 -16.99
CA SER A 105 10.71 -0.27 -16.02
C SER A 105 10.46 -1.54 -15.22
N ASN A 106 11.54 -2.12 -14.69
CA ASN A 106 11.50 -3.25 -13.76
C ASN A 106 11.88 -2.77 -12.37
N TYR A 107 11.23 -3.33 -11.36
CA TYR A 107 11.48 -3.09 -9.95
C TYR A 107 11.75 -4.43 -9.27
N GLU A 108 12.77 -4.48 -8.42
CA GLU A 108 13.09 -5.67 -7.64
C GLU A 108 11.93 -6.09 -6.74
N SER A 109 11.26 -5.14 -6.09
CA SER A 109 10.07 -5.44 -5.32
C SER A 109 9.16 -4.24 -5.16
N ILE A 110 7.86 -4.48 -5.10
CA ILE A 110 6.86 -3.47 -4.74
C ILE A 110 6.04 -4.00 -3.57
N THR A 111 5.99 -3.20 -2.51
CA THR A 111 5.18 -3.46 -1.33
C THR A 111 3.92 -2.60 -1.36
N GLY A 112 2.81 -3.10 -0.83
CA GLY A 112 1.58 -2.33 -0.75
C GLY A 112 0.50 -3.06 0.02
N VAL A 113 -0.54 -2.32 0.41
CA VAL A 113 -1.76 -2.94 0.92
C VAL A 113 -2.52 -3.50 -0.27
N LEU A 114 -2.87 -4.79 -0.21
CA LEU A 114 -3.67 -5.43 -1.24
C LEU A 114 -5.14 -5.02 -1.09
N GLY A 115 -5.74 -4.56 -2.18
CA GLY A 115 -7.18 -4.39 -2.30
C GLY A 115 -7.69 -4.88 -3.65
N GLN A 116 -8.99 -4.82 -3.87
CA GLN A 116 -9.61 -5.15 -5.14
C GLN A 116 -10.36 -3.95 -5.74
N TYR A 117 -10.45 -3.90 -7.06
CA TYR A 117 -11.38 -3.04 -7.79
C TYR A 117 -11.92 -3.75 -9.03
N ASN A 118 -13.23 -3.98 -9.04
CA ASN A 118 -13.90 -4.86 -9.99
C ASN A 118 -13.24 -6.24 -10.03
N SER A 119 -12.64 -6.59 -11.16
CA SER A 119 -12.00 -7.90 -11.37
C SER A 119 -10.49 -7.88 -11.18
N PHE A 120 -9.92 -6.75 -10.77
CA PHE A 120 -8.47 -6.59 -10.62
C PHE A 120 -8.07 -6.43 -9.17
N TYR A 121 -7.09 -7.21 -8.76
CA TYR A 121 -6.36 -6.97 -7.52
C TYR A 121 -5.32 -5.88 -7.75
N GLN A 122 -5.22 -4.98 -6.77
CA GLN A 122 -4.39 -3.79 -6.83
C GLN A 122 -3.52 -3.68 -5.57
N LEU A 123 -2.22 -3.48 -5.77
CA LEU A 123 -1.33 -3.08 -4.70
C LEU A 123 -1.37 -1.57 -4.53
N MET A 124 -1.52 -1.12 -3.29
CA MET A 124 -1.49 0.29 -2.91
C MET A 124 -0.22 0.56 -2.08
N PRO A 125 0.89 1.00 -2.70
CA PRO A 125 2.09 1.40 -1.98
C PRO A 125 1.79 2.55 -1.02
N ARG A 126 2.38 2.52 0.17
CA ARG A 126 2.17 3.52 1.22
C ARG A 126 2.95 4.81 0.95
N ASN A 127 4.15 4.67 0.39
CA ASN A 127 5.07 5.74 0.01
C ASN A 127 6.15 5.22 -0.96
N GLU A 128 7.05 6.08 -1.42
CA GLU A 128 8.15 5.69 -2.32
C GLU A 128 9.08 4.59 -1.78
N GLY A 129 9.20 4.47 -0.45
CA GLY A 129 10.03 3.44 0.19
C GLY A 129 9.47 2.03 0.03
N ASP A 130 8.22 1.88 -0.40
CA ASP A 130 7.66 0.59 -0.76
C ASP A 130 8.06 0.12 -2.18
N ILE A 131 8.76 0.96 -2.95
CA ILE A 131 9.10 0.71 -4.35
C ILE A 131 10.61 0.54 -4.49
N ILE A 132 11.07 -0.70 -4.58
CA ILE A 132 12.50 -1.04 -4.65
C ILE A 132 12.90 -1.30 -6.08
N VAL A 133 13.74 -0.43 -6.64
CA VAL A 133 14.31 -0.63 -7.98
C VAL A 133 15.41 -1.69 -7.95
N ASP A 134 16.33 -1.55 -7.00
CA ASP A 134 17.51 -2.39 -6.81
C ASP A 134 17.95 -2.29 -5.34
N SER A 135 17.85 -3.40 -4.61
CA SER A 135 18.16 -3.49 -3.18
C SER A 135 19.65 -3.40 -2.89
N THR A 136 20.51 -3.57 -3.89
CA THR A 136 21.95 -3.37 -3.76
C THR A 136 22.33 -1.88 -3.70
N ILE A 137 21.37 -1.00 -3.98
CA ILE A 137 21.53 0.45 -3.90
C ILE A 137 20.72 0.96 -2.71
N VAL A 138 21.39 1.69 -1.81
CA VAL A 138 20.71 2.35 -0.69
C VAL A 138 19.75 3.40 -1.24
N GLN A 139 18.46 3.26 -0.92
CA GLN A 139 17.42 4.18 -1.33
C GLN A 139 17.49 5.47 -0.52
N ALA A 140 16.89 6.52 -1.08
CA ALA A 140 16.71 7.75 -0.34
C ALA A 140 15.82 7.49 0.88
N VAL A 141 16.19 8.09 2.01
CA VAL A 141 15.34 8.07 3.20
C VAL A 141 14.08 8.89 2.91
N VAL A 142 12.93 8.26 3.09
CA VAL A 142 11.61 8.86 2.91
C VAL A 142 11.09 9.35 4.25
N ALA A 143 10.57 10.59 4.29
CA ALA A 143 9.92 11.15 5.45
C ALA A 143 8.40 11.03 5.36
N ASN A 144 7.75 10.77 6.48
CA ASN A 144 6.30 10.89 6.65
C ASN A 144 5.98 11.76 7.89
N PRO A 145 5.28 12.90 7.74
CA PRO A 145 4.83 13.49 6.48
C PRO A 145 6.01 13.87 5.55
N GLY A 146 5.75 13.86 4.25
CA GLY A 146 6.75 14.18 3.22
C GLY A 146 7.24 15.64 3.27
N SER A 147 8.06 16.05 2.30
CA SER A 147 8.63 17.40 2.30
C SER A 147 7.55 18.48 2.37
N GLY A 148 7.69 19.45 3.28
CA GLY A 148 6.74 20.55 3.40
C GLY A 148 6.75 21.21 4.77
N LEU A 149 5.74 22.03 5.02
CA LEU A 149 5.50 22.61 6.34
C LEU A 149 4.90 21.53 7.24
N VAL A 150 5.51 21.33 8.40
CA VAL A 150 5.07 20.42 9.45
C VAL A 150 4.63 21.28 10.63
N LYS A 151 3.52 20.95 11.31
CA LYS A 151 3.05 21.75 12.45
C LYS A 151 3.90 21.44 13.69
N GLU A 152 4.01 22.42 14.58
CA GLU A 152 4.65 22.21 15.87
C GLU A 152 3.93 21.09 16.63
N GLY A 153 4.69 20.06 17.02
CA GLY A 153 4.16 18.88 17.71
C GLY A 153 3.85 17.67 16.82
N ASP A 154 3.86 17.81 15.49
CA ASP A 154 3.69 16.68 14.58
C ASP A 154 4.92 15.74 14.65
N LYS A 155 4.68 14.43 14.58
CA LYS A 155 5.76 13.45 14.45
C LYS A 155 6.17 13.32 13.00
N VAL A 156 7.49 13.23 12.78
CA VAL A 156 8.08 12.85 11.49
C VAL A 156 8.74 11.49 11.66
N SER A 157 8.35 10.54 10.82
CA SER A 157 8.98 9.22 10.73
C SER A 157 9.86 9.18 9.49
N LEU A 158 11.02 8.53 9.59
CA LEU A 158 11.95 8.31 8.48
C LEU A 158 12.04 6.82 8.20
N THR A 159 11.95 6.43 6.93
CA THR A 159 12.03 5.03 6.48
C THR A 159 12.91 4.92 5.24
N SER A 160 13.66 3.84 5.10
CA SER A 160 14.33 3.44 3.86
C SER A 160 13.83 2.07 3.43
N GLY A 161 13.62 1.89 2.14
CA GLY A 161 13.24 0.60 1.56
C GLY A 161 14.41 -0.39 1.46
N THR A 162 15.65 0.09 1.61
CA THR A 162 16.87 -0.74 1.60
C THR A 162 17.77 -0.35 2.77
N GLU A 163 18.23 -1.34 3.55
CA GLU A 163 19.17 -1.24 4.67
C GLU A 163 20.34 -2.23 4.50
#